data_AF-R7TF68-F1
#
_entry.id   AF-R7TF68-F1
#
_cell.length_a   1.000
_cell.length_b   1.000
_cell.length_c   1.000
_cell.angle_alpha   90.00
_cell.angle_beta   90.00
_cell.angle_gamma   90.00
#
_symmetry.space_group_name_H-M   'P 1'
#
loop_
_entity.id
_entity.type
_entity.pdbx_description
1 polymer ?
#
loop_
_entity_poly.entity_id
_entity_poly.type
_entity_poly.pdbx_seq_one_letter_code
_entity_poly.pdbx_strand_id
1 'polypeptide(L)'
;MKDVDHRFDVWHIAKSFKKKMLALSARKGCSEFQGWIKSVVNHLYWVASSTPDGNGPLMLAKWLSIATCRMCTTTMEILSSLHVCTVIWRMLHHEHGCNPMRKDIPMLSPMEQTSELEAYHSVVNQFSQKVISFSYFGMTCRIYLSALHYNENVNRRQATLASGEKRWRVEFPKSKRGDYVVRERKVQITHNYVTRLQAAVVDRVLKGKKRARKRAPAPLCASFERPDKRQAIEEKETRSRFNKT
;
A
#
# COMPACT_ATOMS: atom_id res chain seq x y z
N MET A 1 23.27 4.06 2.03
CA MET A 1 22.19 4.05 1.02
C MET A 1 22.02 5.47 0.51
N LYS A 2 22.67 5.83 -0.60
CA LYS A 2 22.50 7.14 -1.25
C LYS A 2 21.82 7.02 -2.62
N ASP A 3 21.31 5.83 -2.95
CA ASP A 3 20.84 5.46 -4.29
C ASP A 3 19.50 4.71 -4.22
N VAL A 4 18.60 5.17 -3.34
CA VAL A 4 17.24 4.62 -3.22
C VAL A 4 16.28 5.72 -3.59
N ASP A 5 15.60 5.57 -4.74
CA ASP A 5 14.50 6.45 -5.14
C ASP A 5 13.24 6.07 -4.36
N HIS A 6 12.71 7.03 -3.60
CA HIS A 6 11.53 6.83 -2.77
C HIS A 6 10.30 7.35 -3.50
N ARG A 7 9.33 6.47 -3.77
CA ARG A 7 8.07 6.79 -4.43
C ARG A 7 6.86 6.40 -3.59
N PHE A 8 5.72 7.01 -3.86
CA PHE A 8 4.44 6.71 -3.24
C PHE A 8 3.61 5.76 -4.10
N ASP A 9 3.03 4.74 -3.47
CA ASP A 9 2.02 3.92 -4.11
C ASP A 9 0.76 4.75 -4.37
N VAL A 10 0.35 4.78 -5.64
CA VAL A 10 -0.79 5.55 -6.15
C VAL A 10 -2.08 5.24 -5.39
N TRP A 11 -2.28 3.99 -4.97
CA TRP A 11 -3.48 3.57 -4.27
C TRP A 11 -3.66 4.30 -2.93
N HIS A 12 -2.58 4.47 -2.16
CA HIS A 12 -2.64 5.15 -0.87
C HIS A 12 -2.98 6.64 -1.02
N ILE A 13 -2.42 7.30 -2.04
CA ILE A 13 -2.74 8.69 -2.38
C ILE A 13 -4.18 8.81 -2.88
N ALA A 14 -4.60 7.94 -3.81
CA ALA A 14 -5.95 7.90 -4.36
C ALA A 14 -7.03 7.68 -3.28
N LYS A 15 -6.78 6.75 -2.35
CA LYS A 15 -7.68 6.44 -1.23
C LYS A 15 -7.82 7.65 -0.30
N SER A 16 -6.70 8.27 0.06
CA SER A 16 -6.69 9.46 0.93
C SER A 16 -7.40 10.64 0.27
N PHE A 17 -7.13 10.88 -1.01
CA PHE A 17 -7.80 11.91 -1.81
C PHE A 17 -9.31 11.67 -1.92
N LYS A 18 -9.72 10.45 -2.28
CA LYS A 18 -11.15 10.06 -2.37
C LYS A 18 -11.88 10.32 -1.05
N LYS A 19 -11.27 10.01 0.10
CA LYS A 19 -11.87 10.25 1.42
C LYS A 19 -12.11 11.75 1.65
N LYS A 20 -11.16 12.62 1.30
CA LYS A 20 -11.32 14.09 1.40
C LYS A 20 -12.43 14.58 0.47
N MET A 21 -12.48 14.08 -0.76
CA MET A 21 -13.53 14.44 -1.72
C MET A 21 -14.93 14.02 -1.28
N LEU A 22 -15.07 12.81 -0.71
CA LEU A 22 -16.34 12.37 -0.15
C LEU A 22 -16.79 13.28 1.01
N ALA A 23 -15.88 13.64 1.91
CA ALA A 23 -16.19 14.56 3.01
C ALA A 23 -16.62 15.95 2.52
N LEU A 24 -15.98 16.47 1.46
CA LEU A 24 -16.36 17.74 0.84
C LEU A 24 -17.72 17.66 0.13
N SER A 25 -17.98 16.58 -0.59
CA SER A 25 -19.25 16.37 -1.30
C SER A 25 -20.47 16.28 -0.37
N ALA A 26 -20.25 15.96 0.90
CA ALA A 26 -21.30 15.89 1.91
C ALA A 26 -21.69 17.27 2.48
N ARG A 27 -20.99 18.36 2.13
CA ARG A 27 -21.34 19.73 2.54
C ARG A 27 -22.51 20.25 1.70
N LYS A 28 -23.33 21.14 2.29
CA LYS A 28 -24.45 21.79 1.57
C LYS A 28 -23.94 22.52 0.32
N GLY A 29 -24.60 22.33 -0.82
CA GLY A 29 -24.22 22.92 -2.11
C GLY A 29 -23.08 22.21 -2.85
N CYS A 30 -22.63 21.03 -2.39
CA CYS A 30 -21.51 20.27 -2.98
C CYS A 30 -21.89 18.85 -3.42
N SER A 31 -23.19 18.54 -3.54
CA SER A 31 -23.67 17.19 -3.91
C SER A 31 -23.26 16.77 -5.32
N GLU A 32 -23.14 17.73 -6.24
CA GLU A 32 -22.77 17.51 -7.65
C GLU A 32 -21.39 16.84 -7.79
N PHE A 33 -20.49 17.03 -6.81
CA PHE A 33 -19.14 16.43 -6.85
C PHE A 33 -19.14 14.92 -6.76
N GLN A 34 -20.16 14.29 -6.15
CA GLN A 34 -20.17 12.84 -5.95
C GLN A 34 -20.03 12.05 -7.25
N GLY A 35 -20.65 12.53 -8.33
CA GLY A 35 -20.55 11.91 -9.66
C GLY A 35 -19.14 11.94 -10.24
N TRP A 36 -18.35 12.97 -9.90
CA TRP A 36 -17.01 13.20 -10.47
C TRP A 36 -15.89 12.52 -9.70
N ILE A 37 -16.10 12.14 -8.44
CA ILE A 37 -15.05 11.54 -7.57
C ILE A 37 -14.36 10.36 -8.25
N LYS A 38 -15.13 9.46 -8.89
CA LYS A 38 -14.57 8.29 -9.59
C LYS A 38 -13.67 8.72 -10.76
N SER A 39 -14.12 9.71 -11.53
CA SER A 39 -13.36 10.23 -12.69
C SER A 39 -12.04 10.86 -12.25
N VAL A 40 -12.06 11.72 -11.22
CA VAL A 40 -10.85 12.37 -10.70
C VAL A 40 -9.87 11.36 -10.10
N VAL A 41 -10.37 10.35 -9.39
CA VAL A 41 -9.53 9.25 -8.88
C VAL A 41 -8.92 8.44 -10.02
N ASN A 42 -9.66 8.14 -11.08
CA ASN A 42 -9.12 7.44 -12.24
C ASN A 42 -8.06 8.28 -12.97
N HIS A 43 -8.25 9.60 -13.06
CA HIS A 43 -7.25 10.53 -13.62
C HIS A 43 -5.93 10.47 -12.85
N LEU A 44 -5.98 10.35 -11.53
CA LEU A 44 -4.78 10.17 -10.70
C LEU A 44 -3.97 8.92 -11.08
N TYR A 45 -4.66 7.80 -11.31
CA TYR A 45 -4.01 6.58 -11.80
C TYR A 45 -3.45 6.75 -13.20
N TRP A 46 -4.19 7.43 -14.09
CA TRP A 46 -3.72 7.72 -15.45
C TRP A 46 -2.49 8.63 -15.48
N VAL A 47 -2.40 9.62 -14.59
CA VAL A 47 -1.23 10.50 -14.45
C VAL A 47 0.03 9.68 -14.17
N ALA A 48 -0.05 8.74 -13.22
CA ALA A 48 1.05 7.84 -12.89
C ALA A 48 1.37 6.88 -14.02
N SER A 49 0.38 6.13 -14.52
CA SER A 49 0.60 5.10 -15.53
C SER A 49 1.04 5.65 -16.90
N SER A 50 0.68 6.89 -17.22
CA SER A 50 1.08 7.54 -18.49
C SER A 50 2.45 8.22 -18.42
N THR A 51 3.13 8.19 -17.28
CA THR A 51 4.44 8.83 -17.06
C THR A 51 5.46 7.79 -16.55
N PRO A 52 5.81 6.79 -17.38
CA PRO A 52 6.64 5.65 -16.96
C PRO A 52 8.06 6.02 -16.55
N ASP A 53 8.56 7.17 -17.02
CA ASP A 53 9.85 7.75 -16.64
C ASP A 53 9.82 8.44 -15.26
N GLY A 54 8.66 8.52 -14.61
CA GLY A 54 8.51 9.11 -13.28
C GLY A 54 8.82 10.61 -13.23
N ASN A 55 8.68 11.31 -14.37
CA ASN A 55 8.92 12.74 -14.48
C ASN A 55 7.90 13.54 -13.66
N GLY A 56 8.30 13.90 -12.44
CA GLY A 56 7.43 14.54 -11.47
C GLY A 56 6.76 15.85 -11.95
N PRO A 57 7.50 16.79 -12.58
CA PRO A 57 6.91 17.98 -13.20
C PRO A 57 5.83 17.66 -14.25
N LEU A 58 6.07 16.67 -15.12
CA LEU A 58 5.09 16.24 -16.12
C LEU A 58 3.85 15.62 -15.46
N MET A 59 4.03 14.82 -14.42
CA MET A 59 2.92 14.25 -13.65
C MET A 59 2.07 15.34 -13.01
N LEU A 60 2.70 16.37 -12.43
CA LEU A 60 1.99 17.51 -11.88
C LEU A 60 1.23 18.28 -12.96
N ALA A 61 1.82 18.50 -14.14
CA ALA A 61 1.16 19.16 -15.26
C ALA A 61 -0.07 18.37 -15.73
N LYS A 62 0.05 17.05 -15.91
CA LYS A 62 -1.07 16.15 -16.25
C LYS A 62 -2.15 16.15 -15.17
N TRP A 63 -1.77 16.18 -13.90
CA TRP A 63 -2.75 16.28 -12.81
C TRP A 63 -3.53 17.59 -12.86
N LEU A 64 -2.84 18.71 -13.03
CA LEU A 64 -3.46 20.04 -13.13
C LEU A 64 -4.30 20.19 -14.41
N SER A 65 -4.04 19.41 -15.46
CA SER A 65 -4.82 19.44 -16.71
C SER A 65 -6.30 19.09 -16.50
N ILE A 66 -6.64 18.41 -15.41
CA ILE A 66 -8.03 18.10 -15.06
C ILE A 66 -8.85 19.36 -14.78
N ALA A 67 -8.20 20.43 -14.32
CA ALA A 67 -8.82 21.73 -14.04
C ALA A 67 -8.86 22.66 -15.27
N THR A 68 -8.07 22.36 -16.30
CA THR A 68 -7.99 23.13 -17.56
C THR A 68 -8.62 22.41 -18.75
N CYS A 69 -9.42 21.36 -18.52
CA CYS A 69 -10.04 20.59 -19.58
C CYS A 69 -10.91 21.49 -20.50
N ARG A 70 -10.38 21.75 -21.71
CA ARG A 70 -10.98 22.51 -22.83
C ARG A 70 -12.28 21.90 -23.39
N MET A 71 -12.77 20.77 -22.85
CA MET A 71 -14.06 20.20 -23.24
C MET A 71 -15.26 21.06 -22.81
N CYS A 72 -15.06 22.04 -21.92
CA CYS A 72 -16.11 22.95 -21.50
C CYS A 72 -16.14 24.29 -22.28
N THR A 73 -15.13 24.59 -23.10
CA THR A 73 -14.97 25.93 -23.71
C THR A 73 -15.52 26.08 -25.12
N THR A 74 -16.02 25.03 -25.77
CA THR A 74 -16.44 25.10 -27.19
C THR A 74 -17.96 25.01 -27.42
N THR A 75 -18.76 24.87 -26.36
CA THR A 75 -20.23 24.99 -26.48
C THR A 75 -20.74 25.92 -25.39
N MET A 76 -21.09 27.13 -25.81
CA MET A 76 -21.77 28.18 -25.04
C MET A 76 -23.21 27.77 -24.64
N GLU A 77 -23.41 26.59 -24.04
CA GLU A 77 -24.76 26.13 -23.70
C GLU A 77 -24.90 25.32 -22.40
N ILE A 78 -23.87 25.16 -21.56
CA ILE A 78 -24.04 24.44 -20.28
C ILE A 78 -23.41 25.20 -19.10
N LEU A 79 -24.22 26.05 -18.45
CA LEU A 79 -23.90 26.76 -17.20
C LEU A 79 -23.52 25.83 -16.03
N SER A 80 -23.89 24.54 -16.07
CA SER A 80 -23.51 23.58 -15.02
C SER A 80 -22.06 23.07 -15.14
N SER A 81 -21.51 22.99 -16.36
CA SER A 81 -20.16 22.47 -16.62
C SER A 81 -19.05 23.45 -16.21
N LEU A 82 -19.30 24.77 -16.35
CA LEU A 82 -18.37 25.83 -15.94
C LEU A 82 -18.22 25.91 -14.41
N HIS A 83 -19.28 25.55 -13.67
CA HIS A 83 -19.30 25.50 -12.21
C HIS A 83 -18.43 24.36 -11.67
N VAL A 84 -18.44 23.19 -12.32
CA VAL A 84 -17.64 22.03 -11.91
C VAL A 84 -16.15 22.28 -12.13
N CYS A 85 -15.74 22.85 -13.28
CA CYS A 85 -14.33 23.18 -13.55
C CYS A 85 -13.80 24.24 -12.58
N THR A 86 -14.56 25.30 -12.29
CA THR A 86 -14.16 26.35 -11.34
C THR A 86 -14.08 25.83 -9.90
N VAL A 87 -14.94 24.89 -9.50
CA VAL A 87 -14.86 24.30 -8.15
C VAL A 87 -13.73 23.27 -8.04
N ILE A 88 -13.50 22.42 -9.04
CA ILE A 88 -12.31 21.53 -9.09
C ILE A 88 -11.04 22.37 -9.04
N TRP A 89 -10.98 23.47 -9.80
CA TRP A 89 -9.85 24.41 -9.78
C TRP A 89 -9.67 25.05 -8.41
N ARG A 90 -10.73 25.59 -7.78
CA ARG A 90 -10.68 26.15 -6.42
C ARG A 90 -10.26 25.10 -5.37
N MET A 91 -10.66 23.84 -5.51
CA MET A 91 -10.27 22.75 -4.60
C MET A 91 -8.80 22.32 -4.78
N LEU A 92 -8.29 22.35 -6.01
CA LEU A 92 -6.90 22.02 -6.32
C LEU A 92 -5.93 23.19 -6.04
N HIS A 93 -6.42 24.43 -6.02
CA HIS A 93 -5.61 25.64 -5.85
C HIS A 93 -5.81 26.40 -4.51
N HIS A 94 -6.93 26.27 -3.79
CA HIS A 94 -7.22 27.07 -2.58
C HIS A 94 -7.70 26.25 -1.36
N GLU A 95 -7.07 26.52 -0.21
CA GLU A 95 -7.43 26.30 1.22
C GLU A 95 -8.09 25.00 1.74
N HIS A 96 -8.59 24.08 0.93
CA HIS A 96 -9.32 22.90 1.43
C HIS A 96 -8.46 21.65 1.70
N GLY A 97 -7.18 21.83 2.05
CA GLY A 97 -6.34 20.74 2.58
C GLY A 97 -5.82 19.72 1.55
N CYS A 98 -5.84 20.05 0.26
CA CYS A 98 -5.18 19.28 -0.81
C CYS A 98 -3.80 19.83 -1.21
N ASN A 99 -3.28 20.85 -0.52
CA ASN A 99 -1.94 21.41 -0.74
C ASN A 99 -0.79 20.36 -0.69
N PRO A 100 -0.85 19.30 0.13
CA PRO A 100 0.14 18.21 0.09
C PRO A 100 0.19 17.46 -1.24
N MET A 101 -0.95 17.33 -1.96
CA MET A 101 -0.97 16.55 -3.20
C MET A 101 -0.05 17.12 -4.26
N ARG A 102 0.12 18.45 -4.34
CA ARG A 102 1.05 19.03 -5.31
C ARG A 102 2.49 18.54 -5.13
N LYS A 103 2.86 18.17 -3.91
CA LYS A 103 4.16 17.57 -3.58
C LYS A 103 4.17 16.05 -3.73
N ASP A 104 3.02 15.40 -3.49
CA ASP A 104 2.89 13.95 -3.58
C ASP A 104 2.76 13.45 -5.03
N ILE A 105 2.09 14.21 -5.91
CA ILE A 105 1.89 13.85 -7.33
C ILE A 105 3.23 13.58 -8.04
N PRO A 106 4.26 14.45 -7.93
CA PRO A 106 5.58 14.19 -8.50
C PRO A 106 6.26 12.90 -8.01
N MET A 107 5.84 12.39 -6.85
CA MET A 107 6.45 11.22 -6.20
C MET A 107 5.66 9.94 -6.37
N LEU A 108 4.54 9.96 -7.10
CA LEU A 108 3.79 8.74 -7.39
C LEU A 108 4.66 7.74 -8.17
N SER A 109 4.58 6.47 -7.78
CA SER A 109 5.16 5.37 -8.54
C SER A 109 4.37 5.15 -9.84
N PRO A 110 5.03 5.16 -11.01
CA PRO A 110 4.36 4.94 -12.30
C PRO A 110 3.90 3.51 -12.51
N MET A 111 4.72 2.54 -12.09
CA MET A 111 4.58 1.13 -12.47
C MET A 111 4.56 0.17 -11.28
N GLU A 112 5.19 0.53 -10.17
CA GLU A 112 5.33 -0.34 -9.01
C GLU A 112 4.10 -0.28 -8.10
N GLN A 113 3.41 -1.42 -7.95
CA GLN A 113 2.33 -1.57 -6.98
C GLN A 113 2.81 -2.35 -5.76
N THR A 114 2.35 -1.96 -4.58
CA THR A 114 2.70 -2.67 -3.33
C THR A 114 1.79 -3.85 -3.02
N SER A 115 0.80 -4.16 -3.86
CA SER A 115 -0.22 -5.18 -3.59
C SER A 115 0.38 -6.58 -3.32
N GLU A 116 1.36 -7.01 -4.11
CA GLU A 116 2.05 -8.28 -3.90
C GLU A 116 2.91 -8.27 -2.63
N LEU A 117 3.57 -7.15 -2.35
CA LEU A 117 4.36 -6.96 -1.13
C LEU A 117 3.47 -7.00 0.12
N GLU A 118 2.31 -6.34 0.08
CA GLU A 118 1.31 -6.37 1.14
C GLU A 118 0.74 -7.78 1.34
N ALA A 119 0.51 -8.53 0.25
CA ALA A 119 0.09 -9.92 0.32
C ALA A 119 1.15 -10.79 1.02
N TYR A 120 2.43 -10.64 0.67
CA TYR A 120 3.52 -11.34 1.34
C TYR A 120 3.63 -10.96 2.81
N HIS A 121 3.56 -9.68 3.16
CA HIS A 121 3.57 -9.23 4.55
C HIS A 121 2.42 -9.82 5.38
N SER A 122 1.24 -10.02 4.78
CA SER A 122 0.14 -10.72 5.43
C SER A 122 0.50 -12.16 5.78
N VAL A 123 1.17 -12.88 4.87
CA VAL A 123 1.70 -14.23 5.15
C VAL A 123 2.76 -14.19 6.24
N VAL A 124 3.70 -13.25 6.20
CA VAL A 124 4.71 -13.09 7.27
C VAL A 124 4.04 -12.94 8.63
N ASN A 125 2.98 -12.14 8.74
CA ASN A 125 2.26 -11.97 10.01
C ASN A 125 1.58 -13.25 10.51
N GLN A 126 1.17 -14.16 9.62
CA GLN A 126 0.62 -15.48 10.00
C GLN A 126 1.69 -16.37 10.64
N PHE A 127 2.91 -16.35 10.10
CA PHE A 127 4.03 -17.15 10.61
C PHE A 127 4.76 -16.49 11.79
N SER A 128 4.78 -15.16 11.83
CA SER A 128 5.51 -14.34 12.80
C SER A 128 4.60 -13.21 13.28
N GLN A 129 3.68 -13.53 14.18
CA GLN A 129 2.77 -12.55 14.74
C GLN A 129 3.54 -11.45 15.49
N LYS A 130 3.21 -10.18 15.23
CA LYS A 130 3.88 -9.01 15.81
C LYS A 130 3.78 -8.93 17.33
N VAL A 131 2.77 -9.58 17.91
CA VAL A 131 2.49 -9.56 19.36
C VAL A 131 3.32 -10.59 20.14
N ILE A 132 4.02 -11.48 19.45
CA ILE A 132 4.85 -12.52 20.07
C ILE A 132 6.32 -12.19 19.81
N SER A 133 7.13 -12.20 20.86
CA SER A 133 8.58 -12.06 20.74
C SER A 133 9.21 -13.39 20.34
N PHE A 134 10.10 -13.37 19.36
CA PHE A 134 10.86 -14.53 18.91
C PHE A 134 12.35 -14.28 19.07
N SER A 135 13.11 -15.35 19.32
CA SER A 135 14.58 -15.27 19.23
C SER A 135 15.00 -14.93 17.80
N TYR A 136 16.22 -14.37 17.62
CA TYR A 136 16.75 -14.02 16.29
C TYR A 136 16.59 -15.17 15.29
N PHE A 137 17.09 -16.36 15.63
CA PHE A 137 16.99 -17.53 14.76
C PHE A 137 15.55 -18.02 14.58
N GLY A 138 14.71 -17.91 15.61
CA GLY A 138 13.29 -18.24 15.50
C GLY A 138 12.58 -17.36 14.49
N MET A 139 12.83 -16.04 14.54
CA MET A 139 12.29 -15.07 13.60
C MET A 139 12.79 -15.34 12.18
N THR A 140 14.11 -15.56 12.01
CA THR A 140 14.70 -15.89 10.70
C THR A 140 14.05 -17.15 10.09
N CYS A 141 13.92 -18.23 10.86
CA CYS A 141 13.30 -19.46 10.37
C CYS A 141 11.85 -19.24 9.94
N ARG A 142 11.07 -18.49 10.74
CA ARG A 142 9.65 -18.22 10.42
C ARG A 142 9.50 -17.36 9.17
N ILE A 143 10.38 -16.37 8.96
CA ILE A 143 10.41 -15.58 7.72
C ILE A 143 10.74 -16.46 6.50
N TYR A 144 11.70 -17.39 6.63
CA TYR A 144 11.99 -18.34 5.56
C TYR A 144 10.82 -19.28 5.27
N LEU A 145 10.13 -19.76 6.30
CA LEU A 145 8.93 -20.58 6.14
C LEU A 145 7.79 -19.80 5.47
N SER A 146 7.58 -18.54 5.82
CA SER A 146 6.58 -17.70 5.14
C SER A 146 6.94 -17.46 3.67
N ALA A 147 8.22 -17.27 3.36
CA ALA A 147 8.68 -17.12 1.97
C ALA A 147 8.43 -18.40 1.15
N LEU A 148 8.76 -19.58 1.69
CA LEU A 148 8.48 -20.86 1.04
C LEU A 148 6.98 -21.06 0.84
N HIS A 149 6.18 -20.77 1.86
CA HIS A 149 4.72 -20.86 1.78
C HIS A 149 4.14 -19.91 0.72
N TYR A 150 4.60 -18.66 0.68
CA TYR A 150 4.15 -17.65 -0.28
C TYR A 150 4.51 -18.05 -1.72
N ASN A 151 5.77 -18.44 -1.95
CA ASN A 151 6.25 -18.84 -3.28
C ASN A 151 5.47 -20.04 -3.83
N GLU A 152 5.11 -21.01 -2.97
CA GLU A 152 4.29 -22.15 -3.39
C GLU A 152 2.84 -21.74 -3.72
N ASN A 153 2.28 -20.73 -3.05
CA ASN A 153 0.84 -20.46 -3.04
C ASN A 153 0.38 -19.15 -3.70
N VAL A 154 1.28 -18.27 -4.15
CA VAL A 154 0.94 -16.97 -4.75
C VAL A 154 0.19 -17.12 -6.08
N ASN A 155 0.70 -17.98 -6.96
CA ASN A 155 0.20 -18.17 -8.33
C ASN A 155 -0.77 -19.36 -8.47
N ARG A 156 -1.54 -19.64 -7.41
CA ARG A 156 -2.57 -20.69 -7.45
C ARG A 156 -3.59 -20.42 -8.55
N ARG A 157 -3.75 -21.41 -9.42
CA ARG A 157 -4.72 -21.42 -10.52
C ARG A 157 -6.16 -21.43 -9.98
N GLN A 158 -7.11 -21.00 -10.82
CA GLN A 158 -8.53 -21.17 -10.54
C GLN A 158 -8.88 -22.67 -10.48
N ALA A 159 -9.69 -23.05 -9.49
CA ALA A 159 -10.17 -24.41 -9.34
C ALA A 159 -11.21 -24.72 -10.43
N THR A 160 -11.17 -25.93 -10.96
CA THR A 160 -12.15 -26.44 -11.91
C THR A 160 -13.00 -27.54 -11.27
N LEU A 161 -14.19 -27.77 -11.80
CA LEU A 161 -15.02 -28.94 -11.53
C LEU A 161 -14.45 -30.16 -12.29
N ALA A 162 -14.94 -31.37 -11.98
CA ALA A 162 -14.58 -32.58 -12.70
C ALA A 162 -14.92 -32.49 -14.21
N SER A 163 -15.93 -31.70 -14.56
CA SER A 163 -16.32 -31.37 -15.94
C SER A 163 -15.37 -30.40 -16.66
N GLY A 164 -14.37 -29.85 -15.98
CA GLY A 164 -13.47 -28.81 -16.51
C GLY A 164 -13.96 -27.37 -16.33
N GLU A 165 -15.18 -27.16 -15.84
CA GLU A 165 -15.74 -25.81 -15.64
C GLU A 165 -15.06 -25.04 -14.50
N LYS A 166 -14.81 -23.74 -14.71
CA LYS A 166 -14.17 -22.84 -13.75
C LYS A 166 -15.07 -22.55 -12.54
N ARG A 167 -14.52 -22.64 -11.33
CA ARG A 167 -15.24 -22.35 -10.08
C ARG A 167 -15.16 -20.88 -9.70
N TRP A 168 -16.29 -20.34 -9.29
CA TRP A 168 -16.45 -18.95 -8.86
C TRP A 168 -16.95 -18.88 -7.41
N ARG A 169 -16.74 -17.71 -6.78
CA ARG A 169 -17.32 -17.35 -5.49
C ARG A 169 -17.95 -15.97 -5.63
N VAL A 170 -19.19 -15.83 -5.17
CA VAL A 170 -19.87 -14.55 -5.06
C VAL A 170 -19.58 -13.97 -3.67
N GLU A 171 -19.12 -12.72 -3.62
CA GLU A 171 -18.80 -11.98 -2.40
C GLU A 171 -19.64 -10.70 -2.34
N PHE A 172 -20.05 -10.30 -1.14
CA PHE A 172 -20.83 -9.08 -0.89
C PHE A 172 -20.00 -8.08 -0.08
N PRO A 173 -19.05 -7.36 -0.70
CA PRO A 173 -18.18 -6.45 0.03
C PRO A 173 -18.97 -5.27 0.59
N LYS A 174 -18.70 -4.88 1.84
CA LYS A 174 -19.35 -3.74 2.51
C LYS A 174 -19.31 -2.45 1.70
N SER A 175 -18.25 -2.24 0.91
CA SER A 175 -18.07 -1.06 0.05
C SER A 175 -19.14 -0.95 -1.04
N LYS A 176 -19.75 -2.06 -1.45
CA LYS A 176 -20.78 -2.12 -2.49
C LYS A 176 -22.22 -2.01 -1.96
N ARG A 177 -22.41 -1.85 -0.64
CA ARG A 177 -23.72 -1.58 -0.01
C ARG A 177 -24.84 -2.51 -0.46
N GLY A 178 -24.57 -3.82 -0.54
CA GLY A 178 -25.55 -4.83 -0.94
C GLY A 178 -25.33 -5.42 -2.33
N ASP A 179 -24.53 -4.77 -3.17
CA ASP A 179 -24.12 -5.31 -4.47
C ASP A 179 -22.97 -6.34 -4.32
N TYR A 180 -22.80 -7.20 -5.33
CA TYR A 180 -21.90 -8.35 -5.30
C TYR A 180 -20.66 -8.20 -6.21
N VAL A 181 -19.66 -9.04 -5.95
CA VAL A 181 -18.49 -9.24 -6.81
C VAL A 181 -18.29 -10.72 -7.00
N VAL A 182 -18.07 -11.13 -8.25
CA VAL A 182 -17.68 -12.50 -8.58
C VAL A 182 -16.16 -12.59 -8.57
N ARG A 183 -15.61 -13.53 -7.80
CA ARG A 183 -14.18 -13.81 -7.67
C ARG A 183 -13.87 -15.23 -8.08
N GLU A 184 -12.69 -15.44 -8.65
CA GLU A 184 -12.20 -16.78 -8.97
C GLU A 184 -11.95 -17.58 -7.69
N ARG A 185 -12.48 -18.80 -7.62
CA ARG A 185 -12.18 -19.71 -6.51
C ARG A 185 -10.87 -20.44 -6.83
N LYS A 186 -9.76 -20.04 -6.20
CA LYS A 186 -8.45 -20.69 -6.38
C LYS A 186 -8.44 -22.12 -5.82
N VAL A 187 -7.56 -22.97 -6.35
CA VAL A 187 -7.28 -24.31 -5.81
C VAL A 187 -6.84 -24.24 -4.34
N GLN A 188 -6.99 -25.34 -3.60
CA GLN A 188 -6.58 -25.36 -2.19
C GLN A 188 -5.09 -25.07 -2.03
N ILE A 189 -4.73 -24.47 -0.89
CA ILE A 189 -3.34 -24.20 -0.52
C ILE A 189 -2.62 -25.53 -0.31
N THR A 190 -1.40 -25.63 -0.83
CA THR A 190 -0.52 -26.78 -0.65
C THR A 190 0.60 -26.46 0.35
N HIS A 191 1.15 -27.52 0.94
CA HIS A 191 2.22 -27.45 1.94
C HIS A 191 3.38 -28.40 1.59
N ASN A 192 3.67 -28.55 0.29
CA ASN A 192 4.70 -29.48 -0.19
C ASN A 192 6.10 -29.06 0.28
N TYR A 193 6.35 -27.77 0.49
CA TYR A 193 7.57 -27.32 1.14
C TYR A 193 7.77 -27.93 2.54
N VAL A 194 6.70 -28.19 3.28
CA VAL A 194 6.76 -28.78 4.64
C VAL A 194 7.23 -30.23 4.57
N THR A 195 6.62 -31.04 3.69
CA THR A 195 7.00 -32.45 3.53
C THR A 195 8.45 -32.59 3.06
N ARG A 196 8.88 -31.72 2.13
CA ARG A 196 10.28 -31.65 1.68
C ARG A 196 11.24 -31.27 2.81
N LEU A 197 10.86 -30.30 3.65
CA LEU A 197 11.67 -29.90 4.80
C LEU A 197 11.75 -31.00 5.86
N GLN A 198 10.64 -31.67 6.16
CA GLN A 198 10.61 -32.80 7.10
C GLN A 198 11.52 -33.94 6.61
N ALA A 199 11.42 -34.32 5.34
CA ALA A 199 12.29 -35.33 4.75
C ALA A 199 13.78 -34.92 4.83
N ALA A 200 14.10 -33.66 4.53
CA ALA A 200 15.46 -33.14 4.63
C ALA A 200 16.00 -33.12 6.07
N VAL A 201 15.13 -32.89 7.06
CA VAL A 201 15.49 -32.98 8.48
C VAL A 201 15.79 -34.42 8.88
N VAL A 202 14.92 -35.37 8.51
CA VAL A 202 15.12 -36.80 8.78
C VAL A 202 16.43 -37.29 8.15
N ASP A 203 16.68 -36.99 6.88
CA ASP A 203 17.92 -37.35 6.18
C ASP A 203 19.18 -36.81 6.90
N ARG A 204 19.16 -35.55 7.35
CA ARG A 204 20.28 -34.95 8.09
C ARG A 204 20.53 -35.63 9.43
N VAL A 205 19.47 -35.99 10.14
CA VAL A 205 19.55 -36.69 11.43
C VAL A 205 20.12 -38.09 11.23
N LEU A 206 19.63 -38.85 10.25
CA LEU A 206 20.13 -40.18 9.92
C LEU A 206 21.60 -40.17 9.51
N LYS A 207 22.06 -39.12 8.81
CA LYS A 207 23.47 -38.94 8.44
C LYS A 207 24.35 -38.43 9.59
N GLY A 208 23.84 -38.30 10.81
CA GLY A 208 24.61 -37.87 11.99
C GLY A 208 25.15 -36.44 11.90
N LYS A 209 24.61 -35.59 11.00
CA LYS A 209 25.11 -34.22 10.81
C LYS A 209 24.70 -33.34 11.99
N LYS A 210 25.64 -33.05 12.88
CA LYS A 210 25.42 -32.13 14.01
C LYS A 210 25.23 -30.69 13.51
N ARG A 211 24.33 -29.96 14.17
CA ARG A 211 24.10 -28.54 13.88
C ARG A 211 25.20 -27.69 14.53
N ALA A 212 25.88 -26.87 13.72
CA ALA A 212 26.77 -25.84 14.25
C ALA A 212 25.96 -24.79 15.04
N ARG A 213 26.40 -24.49 16.28
CA ARG A 213 25.85 -23.38 17.06
C ARG A 213 26.28 -22.05 16.43
N LYS A 214 25.33 -21.32 15.84
CA LYS A 214 25.54 -19.95 15.39
C LYS A 214 25.20 -18.99 16.54
N ARG A 215 25.99 -17.93 16.71
CA ARG A 215 25.65 -16.81 17.61
C ARG A 215 24.76 -15.82 16.87
N ALA A 216 23.75 -15.28 17.56
CA ALA A 216 22.93 -14.22 17.00
C ALA A 216 23.79 -12.95 16.85
N PRO A 217 23.58 -12.14 15.79
CA PRO A 217 24.23 -10.85 15.69
C PRO A 217 23.78 -9.92 16.82
N ALA A 218 24.60 -8.93 17.14
CA ALA A 218 24.23 -7.87 18.07
C ALA A 218 23.02 -7.08 17.53
N PRO A 219 22.15 -6.54 18.41
CA PRO A 219 21.04 -5.70 17.98
C PRO A 219 21.56 -4.42 17.30
N LEU A 220 20.80 -3.89 16.34
CA LEU A 220 21.17 -2.69 15.56
C LEU A 220 21.54 -1.50 16.47
N CYS A 221 20.86 -1.37 17.62
CA CYS A 221 21.07 -0.30 18.58
C CYS A 221 22.34 -0.46 19.44
N ALA A 222 23.14 -1.52 19.25
CA ALA A 222 24.37 -1.75 20.00
C ALA A 222 25.53 -0.87 19.54
N SER A 223 25.51 -0.39 18.28
CA SER A 223 26.56 0.46 17.72
C SER A 223 26.40 1.95 18.04
N PHE A 224 25.28 2.34 18.64
CA PHE A 224 25.01 3.75 18.95
C PHE A 224 25.46 4.07 20.37
N GLU A 225 26.10 5.24 20.52
CA GLU A 225 26.35 5.82 21.84
C GLU A 225 25.03 6.07 22.55
N ARG A 226 24.98 5.74 23.85
CA ARG A 226 23.79 5.92 24.67
C ARG A 226 24.12 6.93 25.76
N PRO A 227 23.38 8.04 25.87
CA PRO A 227 23.56 8.95 26.99
C PRO A 227 23.24 8.22 28.29
N ASP A 228 23.84 8.69 29.39
CA ASP A 228 23.45 8.20 30.71
C ASP A 228 21.97 8.51 30.99
N LYS A 229 21.34 7.72 31.87
CA LYS A 229 19.95 7.89 32.24
C LYS A 229 19.66 9.31 32.75
N ARG A 230 20.58 9.92 33.51
CA ARG A 230 20.40 11.30 34.02
C ARG A 230 20.40 12.32 32.89
N GLN A 231 21.41 12.26 32.01
CA GLN A 231 21.50 13.11 30.83
C GLN A 231 20.27 12.98 29.93
N ALA A 232 19.77 11.76 29.71
CA ALA A 232 18.57 11.53 28.91
C ALA A 232 17.29 12.14 29.53
N ILE A 233 17.20 12.18 30.86
CA ILE A 233 16.08 12.82 31.58
C ILE A 233 16.17 14.34 31.45
N GLU A 234 17.35 14.94 31.67
CA GLU A 234 17.59 16.38 31.51
C GLU A 234 17.32 16.85 30.06
N GLU A 235 17.79 16.10 29.06
CA GLU A 235 17.48 16.37 27.64
C GLU A 235 15.97 16.29 27.34
N LYS A 236 15.25 15.36 27.97
CA LYS A 236 13.80 15.25 27.80
C LYS A 236 13.07 16.43 28.42
N GLU A 237 13.47 16.86 29.62
CA GLU A 237 12.87 17.98 30.33
C GLU A 237 13.15 19.32 29.64
N THR A 238 14.35 19.51 29.11
CA THR A 238 14.73 20.71 28.33
C THR A 238 14.07 20.77 26.94
N ARG A 239 13.84 19.62 26.29
CA ARG A 239 13.11 19.54 25.00
C ARG A 239 11.59 19.58 25.13
N SER A 240 11.05 19.34 26.33
CA SER A 240 9.61 19.40 26.57
C SER A 240 9.10 20.82 26.32
N ARG A 241 8.19 20.98 25.35
CA ARG A 241 7.57 22.27 24.99
C ARG A 241 6.79 22.92 26.13
N PHE A 242 6.57 22.21 27.23
CA PHE A 242 5.87 22.69 28.42
C PHE A 242 6.76 23.46 29.42
N ASN A 243 8.08 23.50 29.21
CA ASN A 243 9.02 24.21 30.10
C ASN A 243 9.59 25.51 29.51
N LYS A 244 9.04 26.02 28.41
CA LYS A 244 9.34 27.39 27.94
C LYS A 244 8.37 28.38 28.60
N THR A 245 8.67 28.79 29.82
CA THR A 245 8.22 30.09 30.37
C THR A 245 8.96 31.23 29.70
#